data_AF-A0A436QLS3-F1
#
_entry.id   AF-A0A436QLS3-F1
#
_cell.length_a   1.000
_cell.length_b   1.000
_cell.length_c   1.000
_cell.angle_alpha   90.00
_cell.angle_beta   90.00
_cell.angle_gamma   90.00
#
_symmetry.space_group_name_H-M   'P 1'
#
loop_
_entity.id
_entity.type
_entity.pdbx_description
1 polymer ?
#
loop_
_entity_poly.entity_id
_entity_poly.type
_entity_poly.pdbx_seq_one_letter_code
_entity_poly.pdbx_strand_id
1 'polypeptide(L)'
;EISRRREAGLDASWRHAFEVRNSPALPAIAAVGGMLFAIFITWLLTAQMFYQYLFGAAPPESISSFINEIFATGRGWSLIILGHAIGFVFAVVVLCTTVIAFPLLLDRDVGAYEAIHTSVRAVLANPIVMAVWGLIVTVALIVG
;
A
#
# COMPACT_ATOMS: atom_id res chain seq x y z
N GLU A 1 23.27 -4.37 -15.96
CA GLU A 1 24.48 -4.42 -15.09
C GLU A 1 25.16 -5.78 -14.92
N ILE A 2 24.52 -6.81 -14.35
CA ILE A 2 25.17 -8.13 -14.12
C ILE A 2 25.54 -8.86 -15.42
N SER A 3 24.69 -8.75 -16.47
CA SER A 3 24.98 -9.31 -17.80
C SER A 3 26.21 -8.65 -18.46
N ARG A 4 26.34 -7.33 -18.31
CA ARG A 4 27.46 -6.54 -18.86
C ARG A 4 28.79 -6.83 -18.13
N ARG A 5 28.73 -7.14 -16.84
CA ARG A 5 29.93 -7.54 -16.05
C ARG A 5 30.38 -8.97 -16.35
N ARG A 6 29.46 -9.88 -16.69
CA ARG A 6 29.79 -11.24 -17.15
C ARG A 6 30.50 -11.25 -18.50
N GLU A 7 30.11 -10.38 -19.43
CA GLU A 7 30.82 -10.21 -20.71
C GLU A 7 32.24 -9.62 -20.54
N ALA A 8 32.49 -8.88 -19.45
CA ALA A 8 33.79 -8.27 -19.17
C ALA A 8 34.77 -9.17 -18.38
N GLY A 9 34.40 -10.41 -18.09
CA GLY A 9 35.28 -11.37 -17.37
C GLY A 9 35.58 -11.00 -15.90
N LEU A 10 34.79 -10.10 -15.30
CA LEU A 10 34.99 -9.65 -13.92
C LEU A 10 34.23 -10.54 -12.92
N ASP A 11 34.87 -10.81 -11.78
CA ASP A 11 34.40 -11.74 -10.75
C ASP A 11 32.95 -11.47 -10.31
N ALA A 12 32.07 -12.42 -10.60
CA ALA A 12 30.65 -12.38 -10.28
C ALA A 12 30.38 -12.82 -8.82
N SER A 13 31.09 -12.21 -7.86
CA SER A 13 30.92 -12.52 -6.44
C SER A 13 29.71 -11.80 -5.85
N TRP A 14 28.81 -12.56 -5.23
CA TRP A 14 27.59 -12.10 -4.54
C TRP A 14 27.85 -11.02 -3.47
N ARG A 15 29.10 -10.86 -3.02
CA ARG A 15 29.50 -9.86 -2.03
C ARG A 15 29.48 -8.41 -2.54
N HIS A 16 29.48 -8.18 -3.86
CA HIS A 16 29.29 -6.83 -4.43
C HIS A 16 27.83 -6.37 -4.52
N ALA A 17 26.85 -7.25 -4.24
CA ALA A 17 25.45 -6.81 -4.12
C ALA A 17 25.25 -5.88 -2.90
N PHE A 18 26.09 -6.01 -1.87
CA PHE A 18 26.10 -5.14 -0.69
C PHE A 18 26.94 -3.87 -0.84
N GLU A 19 27.71 -3.71 -1.93
CA GLU A 19 28.41 -2.45 -2.24
C GLU A 19 27.50 -1.42 -2.93
N VAL A 20 26.25 -1.80 -3.25
CA VAL A 20 25.20 -0.90 -3.78
C VAL A 20 24.54 -0.09 -2.64
N ARG A 21 25.33 0.36 -1.66
CA ARG A 21 24.85 1.32 -0.64
C ARG A 21 24.64 2.73 -1.22
N ASN A 22 25.09 2.96 -2.45
CA ASN A 22 24.94 4.21 -3.20
C ASN A 22 24.08 4.04 -4.47
N SER A 23 23.01 3.25 -4.44
CA SER A 23 22.02 3.35 -5.53
C SER A 23 21.25 4.68 -5.36
N PRO A 24 21.25 5.57 -6.37
CA PRO A 24 20.54 6.84 -6.31
C PRO A 24 19.04 6.71 -6.01
N ALA A 25 18.45 5.54 -6.25
CA ALA A 25 17.04 5.26 -5.96
C ALA A 25 16.71 4.96 -4.48
N LEU A 26 17.69 4.53 -3.67
CA LEU A 26 17.42 4.07 -2.28
C LEU A 26 16.79 5.14 -1.39
N PRO A 27 17.25 6.41 -1.37
CA PRO A 27 16.62 7.45 -0.56
C PRO A 27 15.18 7.75 -1.00
N ALA A 28 14.91 7.70 -2.31
CA ALA A 28 13.57 7.94 -2.85
C ALA A 28 12.62 6.78 -2.49
N ILE A 29 13.07 5.54 -2.61
CA ILE A 29 12.32 4.35 -2.17
C ILE A 29 12.03 4.42 -0.66
N ALA A 30 13.03 4.80 0.16
CA ALA A 30 12.84 4.98 1.60
C ALA A 30 11.83 6.08 1.92
N ALA A 31 11.81 7.19 1.16
CA ALA A 31 10.83 8.26 1.32
C ALA A 31 9.40 7.79 0.99
N VAL A 32 9.21 7.06 -0.12
CA VAL A 32 7.90 6.47 -0.46
C VAL A 32 7.48 5.43 0.58
N GLY A 33 8.41 4.60 1.05
CA GLY A 33 8.17 3.65 2.14
C GLY A 33 7.74 4.34 3.45
N GLY A 34 8.41 5.44 3.81
CA GLY A 34 8.04 6.26 4.97
C GLY A 34 6.64 6.89 4.83
N MET A 35 6.30 7.38 3.64
CA MET A 35 4.95 7.86 3.33
C MET A 35 3.91 6.75 3.50
N LEU A 36 4.15 5.55 2.96
CA LEU A 36 3.25 4.41 3.11
C LEU A 36 3.11 3.98 4.56
N PHE A 37 4.20 3.98 5.33
CA PHE A 37 4.16 3.70 6.75
C PHE A 37 3.31 4.73 7.50
N ALA A 38 3.46 6.02 7.21
CA ALA A 38 2.64 7.06 7.81
C ALA A 38 1.15 6.87 7.47
N ILE A 39 0.82 6.60 6.21
CA ILE A 39 -0.56 6.30 5.77
C ILE A 39 -1.11 5.08 6.50
N PHE A 40 -0.31 4.02 6.64
CA PHE A 40 -0.69 2.80 7.35
C PHE A 40 -1.00 3.07 8.82
N ILE A 41 -0.16 3.84 9.52
CA ILE A 41 -0.40 4.24 10.91
C ILE A 41 -1.67 5.11 11.01
N THR A 42 -1.86 6.07 10.10
CA THR A 42 -3.10 6.89 10.07
C THR A 42 -4.33 6.02 9.85
N TRP A 43 -4.26 5.02 8.97
CA TRP A 43 -5.34 4.07 8.74
C TRP A 43 -5.65 3.25 9.99
N LEU A 44 -4.64 2.68 10.65
CA LEU A 44 -4.82 1.92 11.90
C LEU A 44 -5.47 2.77 12.99
N LEU A 45 -4.99 4.00 13.19
CA LEU A 45 -5.57 4.91 14.18
C LEU A 45 -7.02 5.27 13.83
N THR A 46 -7.32 5.50 12.55
CA THR A 46 -8.68 5.81 12.09
C THR A 46 -9.61 4.62 12.30
N ALA A 47 -9.16 3.41 11.95
CA ALA A 47 -9.92 2.18 12.16
C ALA A 47 -10.17 1.92 13.65
N GLN A 48 -9.15 2.13 14.49
CA GLN A 48 -9.28 2.00 15.95
C GLN A 48 -10.25 3.02 16.53
N MET A 49 -10.12 4.30 16.18
CA MET A 49 -11.02 5.36 16.65
C MET A 49 -12.46 5.09 16.21
N PHE A 50 -12.66 4.64 14.96
CA PHE A 50 -13.98 4.31 14.45
C PHE A 50 -14.59 3.09 15.16
N TYR A 51 -13.80 2.05 15.42
CA TYR A 51 -14.23 0.92 16.22
C TYR A 51 -14.64 1.34 17.64
N GLN A 52 -13.79 2.12 18.31
CA GLN A 52 -14.06 2.59 19.68
C GLN A 52 -15.29 3.51 19.75
N TYR A 53 -15.55 4.28 18.70
CA TYR A 53 -16.76 5.09 18.60
C TYR A 53 -18.03 4.22 18.60
N LEU A 54 -18.00 3.03 17.98
CA LEU A 54 -19.15 2.14 17.88
C LEU A 54 -19.31 1.17 19.07
N PHE A 55 -18.19 0.64 19.59
CA PHE A 55 -18.17 -0.44 20.58
C PHE A 55 -17.55 -0.05 21.92
N GLY A 56 -16.97 1.15 22.03
CA GLY A 56 -16.21 1.57 23.20
C GLY A 56 -14.79 1.00 23.24
N ALA A 57 -14.06 1.31 24.30
CA ALA A 57 -12.67 0.87 24.49
C ALA A 57 -12.54 -0.56 25.06
N ALA A 58 -13.64 -1.13 25.56
CA ALA A 58 -13.64 -2.48 26.11
C ALA A 58 -13.57 -3.52 24.98
N PRO A 59 -12.70 -4.55 25.09
CA PRO A 59 -12.69 -5.64 24.13
C PRO A 59 -13.99 -6.46 24.22
N PRO A 60 -14.40 -7.14 23.13
CA PRO A 60 -15.55 -8.02 23.17
C PRO A 60 -15.36 -9.15 24.19
N GLU A 61 -16.42 -9.55 24.87
CA GLU A 61 -16.37 -10.63 25.89
C GLU A 61 -15.95 -11.98 25.28
N SER A 62 -16.33 -12.22 24.02
CA SER A 62 -15.92 -13.40 23.25
C SER A 62 -16.06 -13.17 21.75
N ILE A 63 -15.34 -13.96 20.95
CA ILE A 63 -15.41 -13.91 19.48
C ILE A 63 -16.84 -14.23 18.99
N SER A 64 -17.51 -15.22 19.60
CA SER A 64 -18.88 -15.60 19.21
C SER A 64 -19.90 -14.51 19.52
N SER A 65 -19.77 -13.84 20.67
CA SER A 65 -20.59 -12.67 21.01
C SER A 65 -20.37 -11.55 20.00
N PHE A 66 -19.10 -11.26 19.67
CA PHE A 66 -18.76 -10.22 18.69
C PHE A 66 -19.30 -10.50 17.29
N ILE A 67 -19.21 -11.74 16.80
CA ILE A 67 -19.77 -12.13 15.50
C ILE A 67 -21.29 -11.92 15.49
N ASN A 68 -21.99 -12.39 16.53
CA ASN A 68 -23.43 -12.16 16.64
C ASN A 68 -23.75 -10.67 16.65
N GLU A 69 -22.98 -9.89 17.40
CA GLU A 69 -23.17 -8.45 17.50
C GLU A 69 -22.95 -7.73 16.16
N ILE A 70 -21.93 -8.13 15.39
CA ILE A 70 -21.65 -7.58 14.06
C ILE A 70 -22.84 -7.78 13.11
N PHE A 71 -23.43 -8.98 13.08
CA PHE A 71 -24.47 -9.31 12.10
C PHE A 71 -25.90 -8.99 12.59
N ALA A 72 -26.14 -8.98 13.91
CA ALA A 72 -27.47 -8.78 14.48
C ALA A 72 -27.78 -7.32 14.87
N THR A 73 -26.79 -6.43 14.89
CA THR A 73 -26.98 -5.05 15.38
C THR A 73 -26.70 -4.00 14.31
N GLY A 74 -27.40 -2.85 14.40
CA GLY A 74 -27.16 -1.71 13.50
C GLY A 74 -25.74 -1.16 13.59
N ARG A 75 -25.12 -1.15 14.78
CA ARG A 75 -23.72 -0.73 14.94
C ARG A 75 -22.73 -1.69 14.27
N GLY A 76 -23.03 -2.98 14.27
CA GLY A 76 -22.28 -3.99 13.55
C GLY A 76 -22.30 -3.78 12.04
N TRP A 77 -23.48 -3.51 11.48
CA TRP A 77 -23.61 -3.13 10.06
C TRP A 77 -22.92 -1.81 9.73
N SER A 78 -22.97 -0.81 10.62
CA SER A 78 -22.20 0.42 10.48
C SER A 78 -20.70 0.13 10.43
N LEU A 79 -20.18 -0.77 11.27
CA LEU A 79 -18.78 -1.19 11.24
C LEU A 79 -18.41 -1.82 9.89
N ILE A 80 -19.25 -2.74 9.39
CA ILE A 80 -19.02 -3.38 8.09
C ILE A 80 -18.99 -2.33 6.98
N ILE A 81 -20.07 -1.56 6.81
CA ILE A 81 -20.24 -0.69 5.64
C ILE A 81 -19.24 0.47 5.68
N LEU A 82 -19.21 1.21 6.79
CA LEU A 82 -18.36 2.40 6.91
C LEU A 82 -16.89 2.01 7.11
N GLY A 83 -16.61 0.90 7.80
CA GLY A 83 -15.23 0.39 7.93
C GLY A 83 -14.63 0.03 6.57
N HIS A 84 -15.39 -0.66 5.72
CA HIS A 84 -14.97 -0.93 4.34
C HIS A 84 -14.82 0.36 3.53
N ALA A 85 -15.75 1.33 3.67
CA ALA A 85 -15.66 2.61 2.97
C ALA A 85 -14.39 3.40 3.38
N ILE A 86 -14.07 3.46 4.67
CA ILE A 86 -12.85 4.09 5.17
C ILE A 86 -11.61 3.39 4.60
N GLY A 87 -11.56 2.06 4.70
CA GLY A 87 -10.45 1.27 4.14
C GLY A 87 -10.30 1.45 2.64
N PHE A 88 -11.41 1.52 1.90
CA PHE A 88 -11.43 1.79 0.47
C PHE A 88 -10.82 3.15 0.12
N VAL A 89 -11.14 4.20 0.88
CA VAL A 89 -10.52 5.53 0.67
C VAL A 89 -8.99 5.46 0.82
N PHE A 90 -8.49 4.81 1.88
CA PHE A 90 -7.04 4.61 2.06
C PHE A 90 -6.43 3.79 0.92
N ALA A 91 -7.10 2.72 0.50
CA ALA A 91 -6.64 1.88 -0.61
C ALA A 91 -6.55 2.67 -1.92
N VAL A 92 -7.53 3.52 -2.22
CA VAL A 92 -7.51 4.42 -3.40
C VAL A 92 -6.33 5.39 -3.32
N VAL A 93 -6.10 6.02 -2.17
CA VAL A 93 -4.96 6.95 -1.98
C VAL A 93 -3.63 6.23 -2.22
N VAL A 94 -3.45 5.04 -1.64
CA VAL A 94 -2.24 4.23 -1.81
C VAL A 94 -2.07 3.83 -3.28
N LEU A 95 -3.12 3.32 -3.93
CA LEU A 95 -3.09 2.94 -5.34
C LEU A 95 -2.67 4.13 -6.22
N CYS A 96 -3.35 5.27 -6.08
CA CYS A 96 -3.07 6.49 -6.84
C CYS A 96 -1.61 6.94 -6.71
N THR A 97 -1.06 6.87 -5.50
CA THR A 97 0.29 7.35 -5.21
C THR A 97 1.40 6.37 -5.56
N THR A 98 1.10 5.07 -5.66
CA THR A 98 2.16 4.03 -5.73
C THR A 98 2.11 3.07 -6.90
N VAL A 99 0.99 2.97 -7.64
CA VAL A 99 0.79 1.96 -8.70
C VAL A 99 1.94 1.88 -9.71
N ILE A 100 2.56 3.02 -10.03
CA ILE A 100 3.76 3.06 -10.88
C ILE A 100 4.97 3.73 -10.21
N ALA A 101 4.85 4.21 -8.97
CA ALA A 101 5.94 4.93 -8.31
C ALA A 101 7.16 4.04 -8.07
N PHE A 102 6.97 2.83 -7.54
CA PHE A 102 8.09 1.90 -7.30
C PHE A 102 8.75 1.41 -8.60
N PRO A 103 8.01 0.92 -9.62
CA PRO A 103 8.61 0.60 -10.92
C PRO A 103 9.41 1.77 -11.49
N LEU A 104 8.86 2.98 -11.44
CA LEU A 104 9.53 4.17 -11.98
C LEU A 104 10.80 4.53 -11.23
N LEU A 105 10.82 4.37 -9.90
CA LEU A 105 12.02 4.57 -9.06
C LEU A 105 13.10 3.51 -9.30
N LEU A 106 12.71 2.30 -9.68
CA LEU A 106 13.65 1.20 -9.98
C LEU A 106 14.22 1.30 -11.39
N ASP A 107 13.40 1.73 -12.34
CA ASP A 107 13.78 1.82 -13.76
C ASP A 107 14.50 3.13 -14.07
N ARG A 108 14.26 4.19 -13.30
CA ARG A 108 14.81 5.53 -13.55
C ARG A 108 15.28 6.22 -12.28
N ASP A 109 16.36 6.98 -12.43
CA ASP A 109 16.91 7.85 -11.39
C ASP A 109 16.05 9.12 -11.20
N VAL A 110 14.83 8.94 -10.67
CA VAL A 110 13.91 10.03 -10.32
C VAL A 110 13.69 10.12 -8.81
N GLY A 111 13.32 11.31 -8.33
CA GLY A 111 12.98 11.52 -6.92
C GLY A 111 11.59 10.98 -6.56
N ALA A 112 11.35 10.77 -5.27
CA ALA A 112 10.07 10.27 -4.74
C ALA A 112 8.88 11.15 -5.16
N TYR A 113 9.05 12.48 -5.14
CA TYR A 113 8.01 13.42 -5.55
C TYR A 113 7.60 13.21 -7.01
N GLU A 114 8.57 13.14 -7.94
CA GLU A 114 8.29 12.93 -9.35
C GLU A 114 7.64 11.57 -9.62
N ALA A 115 8.05 10.54 -8.88
CA ALA A 115 7.46 9.21 -8.98
C ALA A 115 5.98 9.20 -8.55
N ILE A 116 5.67 9.76 -7.39
CA ILE A 116 4.30 9.86 -6.86
C ILE A 116 3.45 10.74 -7.77
N HIS A 117 3.95 11.91 -8.17
CA HIS A 117 3.23 12.83 -9.05
C HIS A 117 2.92 12.20 -10.40
N THR A 118 3.86 11.45 -10.97
CA THR A 118 3.64 10.70 -12.22
C THR A 118 2.61 9.59 -12.02
N SER A 119 2.64 8.90 -10.87
CA SER A 119 1.61 7.90 -10.52
C SER A 119 0.21 8.50 -10.47
N VAL A 120 0.04 9.62 -9.77
CA VAL A 120 -1.25 10.32 -9.70
C VAL A 120 -1.72 10.77 -11.09
N ARG A 121 -0.82 11.35 -11.90
CA ARG A 121 -1.17 11.75 -13.28
C ARG A 121 -1.57 10.55 -14.15
N ALA A 122 -0.89 9.42 -14.03
CA ALA A 122 -1.23 8.21 -14.77
C ALA A 122 -2.63 7.71 -14.42
N VAL A 123 -3.02 7.78 -13.13
CA VAL A 123 -4.35 7.41 -12.67
C VAL A 123 -5.42 8.38 -13.15
N LEU A 124 -5.18 9.69 -13.02
CA LEU A 124 -6.13 10.72 -13.48
C LEU A 124 -6.32 10.71 -15.00
N ALA A 125 -5.28 10.38 -15.76
CA ALA A 125 -5.36 10.27 -17.21
C ALA A 125 -6.09 8.99 -17.68
N ASN A 126 -6.06 7.92 -16.87
CA ASN A 126 -6.62 6.61 -17.24
C ASN A 126 -7.46 5.99 -16.10
N PRO A 127 -8.52 6.68 -15.61
CA PRO A 127 -9.23 6.29 -14.40
C PRO A 127 -9.93 4.93 -14.54
N ILE A 128 -10.48 4.63 -15.73
CA ILE A 128 -11.16 3.35 -16.00
C ILE A 128 -10.15 2.20 -15.95
N VAL A 129 -8.99 2.35 -16.60
CA VAL A 129 -7.95 1.32 -16.63
C VAL A 129 -7.42 1.06 -15.22
N MET A 130 -7.19 2.12 -14.43
CA MET A 130 -6.74 1.97 -13.05
C MET A 130 -7.81 1.38 -12.13
N ALA A 131 -9.09 1.69 -12.35
CA ALA A 131 -10.19 1.08 -11.61
C ALA A 131 -10.29 -0.43 -11.90
N VAL A 132 -10.13 -0.85 -13.16
CA VAL A 132 -10.09 -2.27 -13.54
C VAL A 132 -8.89 -2.95 -12.90
N TRP A 133 -7.71 -2.32 -12.92
CA TRP A 133 -6.53 -2.85 -12.23
C TRP A 133 -6.75 -2.99 -10.73
N GLY A 134 -7.33 -1.97 -10.08
CA GLY A 134 -7.70 -2.03 -8.66
C GLY A 134 -8.66 -3.18 -8.39
N LEU A 135 -9.66 -3.38 -9.24
CA LEU A 135 -10.61 -4.49 -9.13
C LEU A 135 -9.92 -5.85 -9.27
N ILE A 136 -8.99 -6.01 -10.21
CA ILE A 136 -8.21 -7.25 -10.38
C ILE A 136 -7.46 -7.57 -9.09
N VAL A 137 -6.78 -6.59 -8.51
CA VAL A 137 -6.05 -6.77 -7.24
C VAL A 137 -7.01 -7.13 -6.11
N THR A 138 -8.16 -6.47 -6.00
CA THR A 138 -9.19 -6.79 -5.00
C THR A 138 -9.69 -8.22 -5.14
N VAL A 139 -10.02 -8.66 -6.36
CA VAL A 139 -10.50 -10.02 -6.61
C VAL A 139 -9.41 -11.05 -6.30
N ALA A 140 -8.16 -10.79 -6.71
CA ALA A 140 -7.04 -11.66 -6.40
C ALA A 140 -6.84 -11.84 -4.89
N LEU A 141 -6.94 -10.76 -4.11
CA LEU A 141 -6.86 -10.82 -2.64
C LEU A 141 -8.02 -11.60 -1.99
N ILE A 142 -9.21 -11.55 -2.58
CA ILE A 142 -10.37 -12.32 -2.10
C ILE A 142 -10.17 -13.82 -2.37
N VAL A 143 -9.57 -14.16 -3.51
CA VAL A 143 -9.32 -15.56 -3.90
C VAL A 143 -8.19 -16.19 -3.07
N GLY A 144 -7.14 -15.42 -2.76
CA GLY A 144 -5.97 -15.88 -1.99
C GLY A 144 -4.74 -16.16 -2.85
#